data_AF-A0A7Y9FGW9-F1
#
_entry.id   AF-A0A7Y9FGW9-F1
#
_cell.length_a   1.000
_cell.length_b   1.000
_cell.length_c   1.000
_cell.angle_alpha   90.00
_cell.angle_beta   90.00
_cell.angle_gamma   90.00
#
_symmetry.space_group_name_H-M   'P 1'
#
loop_
_entity.id
_entity.type
_entity.pdbx_description
1 polymer ?
#
loop_
_entity_poly.entity_id
_entity_poly.type
_entity_poly.pdbx_seq_one_letter_code
_entity_poly.pdbx_strand_id
1 'polypeptide(L)'
;MSTTAPAARTRWRHAAVALVLLTGAGATLATTPPLERCPDPPADGAVSDFYGPQEYETGLARVASPREFSLDGFPVVQTDVSGPACVTADDGSVTVRVDLRLDLDEPGPVPDEVLGTLTVRDGQGRSWSPAEVSARERLAPRSEGGDPTPSTATVTFALPVDVEPPVSLHLGGWGGLDGAPLEELSLDEPTETPP
;
A
#
# COMPACT_ATOMS: atom_id res chain seq x y z
N MET A 1 60.98 41.99 -20.61
CA MET A 1 61.17 40.56 -20.26
C MET A 1 59.82 39.85 -20.39
N SER A 2 59.84 38.54 -20.67
CA SER A 2 58.69 37.62 -20.53
C SER A 2 58.30 37.48 -19.04
N THR A 3 57.25 36.81 -18.55
CA THR A 3 56.24 35.82 -19.08
C THR A 3 55.04 35.88 -18.09
N THR A 4 53.80 35.36 -18.25
CA THR A 4 53.13 34.44 -19.20
C THR A 4 51.61 34.76 -19.21
N ALA A 5 50.86 34.35 -20.24
CA ALA A 5 49.39 34.35 -20.22
C ALA A 5 48.80 33.00 -19.77
N PRO A 6 47.88 32.97 -18.77
CA PRO A 6 47.11 31.75 -18.44
C PRO A 6 45.58 31.87 -18.64
N ALA A 7 45.01 33.08 -18.70
CA ALA A 7 43.58 33.32 -18.48
C ALA A 7 42.61 32.74 -19.54
N ALA A 8 43.06 32.56 -20.79
CA ALA A 8 42.18 32.19 -21.90
C ALA A 8 41.73 30.72 -21.89
N ARG A 9 42.66 29.78 -21.64
CA ARG A 9 42.38 28.33 -21.72
C ARG A 9 41.41 27.84 -20.64
N THR A 10 41.40 28.46 -19.46
CA THR A 10 40.51 28.06 -18.35
C THR A 10 39.05 28.37 -18.67
N ARG A 11 38.75 29.57 -19.21
CA ARG A 11 37.38 29.99 -19.53
C ARG A 11 36.69 29.06 -20.55
N TRP A 12 37.43 28.60 -21.56
CA TRP A 12 36.93 27.64 -22.56
C TRP A 12 36.60 26.26 -21.94
N ARG A 13 37.36 25.81 -20.94
CA ARG A 13 37.05 24.55 -20.23
C ARG A 13 35.76 24.63 -19.42
N HIS A 14 35.52 25.75 -18.73
CA HIS A 14 34.26 25.95 -17.99
C HIS A 14 33.05 26.03 -18.93
N ALA A 15 33.17 26.71 -20.08
CA ALA A 15 32.12 26.74 -21.09
C ALA A 15 31.77 25.35 -21.64
N ALA A 16 32.79 24.52 -21.92
CA ALA A 16 32.58 23.14 -22.38
C ALA A 16 31.90 22.27 -21.31
N VAL A 17 32.33 22.36 -20.05
CA VAL A 17 31.72 21.59 -18.94
C VAL A 17 30.27 22.01 -18.69
N ALA A 18 29.96 23.32 -18.73
CA ALA A 18 28.59 23.81 -18.60
C ALA A 18 27.68 23.31 -19.73
N LEU A 19 28.19 23.29 -20.98
CA LEU A 19 27.42 22.82 -22.14
C LEU A 19 27.17 21.31 -22.07
N VAL A 20 28.13 20.50 -21.62
CA VAL A 20 27.96 19.06 -21.38
C VAL A 20 26.94 18.78 -20.26
N LEU A 21 26.97 19.56 -19.17
CA LEU A 21 25.98 19.44 -18.09
C LEU A 21 24.56 19.80 -18.54
N LEU A 22 24.40 20.85 -19.36
CA LEU A 22 23.10 21.25 -19.92
C LEU A 22 22.55 20.20 -20.90
N THR A 23 23.38 19.64 -21.78
CA THR A 23 22.94 18.53 -22.65
C THR A 23 22.69 17.24 -21.86
N GLY A 24 23.43 16.98 -20.79
CA GLY A 24 23.23 15.83 -19.92
C GLY A 24 21.88 15.89 -19.21
N ALA A 25 21.60 16.99 -18.51
CA ALA A 25 20.34 17.19 -17.78
C ALA A 25 19.11 17.24 -18.72
N GLY A 26 19.26 17.88 -19.88
CA GLY A 26 18.22 17.92 -20.92
C GLY A 26 17.96 16.54 -21.54
N ALA A 27 19.01 15.74 -21.77
CA ALA A 27 18.86 14.38 -22.27
C ALA A 27 18.20 13.46 -21.22
N THR A 28 18.61 13.52 -19.95
CA THR A 28 18.00 12.68 -18.90
C THR A 28 16.51 12.95 -18.77
N LEU A 29 16.06 14.22 -18.75
CA LEU A 29 14.64 14.58 -18.70
C LEU A 29 13.85 14.20 -19.96
N ALA A 30 14.52 14.00 -21.09
CA ALA A 30 13.92 13.53 -22.34
C ALA A 30 13.97 12.00 -22.51
N THR A 31 14.65 11.27 -21.62
CA THR A 31 14.76 9.80 -21.64
C THR A 31 14.17 9.12 -20.41
N THR A 32 13.80 9.84 -19.36
CA THR A 32 12.75 9.36 -18.46
C THR A 32 11.50 9.12 -19.31
N PRO A 33 10.86 7.94 -19.27
CA PRO A 33 9.47 7.84 -19.67
C PRO A 33 8.67 8.91 -18.91
N PRO A 34 7.61 9.51 -19.49
CA PRO A 34 6.63 10.19 -18.65
C PRO A 34 6.16 9.18 -17.59
N LEU A 35 5.96 9.63 -16.35
CA LEU A 35 5.25 8.83 -15.35
C LEU A 35 3.96 8.33 -16.02
N GLU A 36 3.76 7.01 -16.03
CA GLU A 36 2.59 6.40 -16.63
C GLU A 36 1.37 6.83 -15.81
N ARG A 37 0.72 7.89 -16.27
CA ARG A 37 -0.52 8.37 -15.66
C ARG A 37 -1.54 7.26 -15.83
N CYS A 38 -2.09 6.79 -14.72
CA CYS A 38 -3.26 5.93 -14.76
C CYS A 38 -4.33 6.61 -15.63
N PRO A 39 -5.04 5.87 -16.50
CA PRO A 39 -6.03 6.47 -17.40
C PRO A 39 -7.15 7.15 -16.61
N ASP A 40 -7.72 8.21 -17.19
CA ASP A 40 -8.88 8.89 -16.62
C ASP A 40 -10.08 7.92 -16.49
N PRO A 41 -10.87 8.01 -15.41
CA PRO A 41 -12.00 7.11 -15.19
C PRO A 41 -13.05 7.18 -16.31
N PRO A 42 -13.67 6.04 -16.69
CA PRO A 42 -14.75 6.02 -17.67
C PRO A 42 -15.94 6.83 -17.16
N ALA A 43 -16.43 7.77 -17.98
CA ALA A 43 -17.36 8.82 -17.57
C ALA A 43 -18.73 8.35 -17.05
N ASP A 44 -19.14 7.12 -17.37
CA ASP A 44 -20.45 6.53 -17.07
C ASP A 44 -20.36 5.24 -16.22
N GLY A 45 -19.26 5.04 -15.48
CA GLY A 45 -19.05 3.86 -14.63
C GLY A 45 -18.99 4.16 -13.14
N ALA A 46 -19.53 3.26 -12.32
CA ALA A 46 -19.14 3.15 -10.91
C ALA A 46 -17.73 2.50 -10.89
N VAL A 47 -16.71 3.34 -10.73
CA VAL A 47 -15.31 2.91 -10.72
C VAL A 47 -14.83 2.78 -9.28
N SER A 48 -14.18 1.67 -8.98
CA SER A 48 -13.76 1.31 -7.62
C SER A 48 -12.93 2.37 -6.89
N ASP A 49 -13.03 2.41 -5.56
CA ASP A 49 -12.14 3.11 -4.62
C ASP A 49 -10.65 2.66 -4.68
N PHE A 50 -10.29 1.72 -5.57
CA PHE A 50 -8.92 1.37 -5.94
C PHE A 50 -8.51 1.90 -7.33
N TYR A 51 -9.35 2.69 -7.99
CA TYR A 51 -9.12 3.22 -9.34
C TYR A 51 -8.34 4.54 -9.34
N GLY A 52 -7.70 4.84 -10.47
CA GLY A 52 -6.99 6.10 -10.71
C GLY A 52 -5.59 6.14 -10.09
N PRO A 53 -4.91 7.30 -10.16
CA PRO A 53 -3.60 7.48 -9.56
C PRO A 53 -3.72 7.45 -8.03
N GLN A 54 -3.24 6.36 -7.45
CA GLN A 54 -2.92 6.29 -6.03
C GLN A 54 -1.75 7.24 -5.76
N GLU A 55 -2.02 8.51 -5.41
CA GLU A 55 -1.00 9.58 -5.21
C GLU A 55 -0.19 9.40 -3.92
N TYR A 56 0.36 8.21 -3.72
CA TYR A 56 1.09 7.81 -2.53
C TYR A 56 2.51 7.37 -2.91
N GLU A 57 3.51 7.99 -2.28
CA GLU A 57 4.92 7.63 -2.48
C GLU A 57 5.18 6.14 -2.16
N THR A 58 6.21 5.57 -2.80
CA THR A 58 6.50 4.14 -2.81
C THR A 58 6.45 3.47 -1.43
N GLY A 59 5.41 2.66 -1.20
CA GLY A 59 5.28 1.79 -0.02
C GLY A 59 4.16 2.17 0.97
N LEU A 60 3.24 3.06 0.61
CA LEU A 60 2.12 3.47 1.47
C LEU A 60 0.85 2.64 1.23
N ALA A 61 0.24 2.21 2.34
CA ALA A 61 -1.05 1.52 2.41
C ALA A 61 -2.03 2.38 3.22
N ARG A 62 -3.35 2.27 2.96
CA ARG A 62 -4.39 2.98 3.72
C ARG A 62 -4.81 2.17 4.95
N VAL A 63 -5.15 2.85 6.04
CA VAL A 63 -5.47 2.18 7.32
C VAL A 63 -6.96 1.88 7.40
N ALA A 64 -7.32 0.63 7.71
CA ALA A 64 -8.71 0.21 7.89
C ALA A 64 -9.35 0.81 9.17
N SER A 65 -10.67 0.82 9.24
CA SER A 65 -11.43 1.37 10.37
C SER A 65 -12.40 0.34 10.98
N PRO A 66 -12.24 -0.05 12.26
CA PRO A 66 -11.17 0.32 13.18
C PRO A 66 -9.81 -0.27 12.78
N ARG A 67 -8.73 0.44 13.13
CA ARG A 67 -7.33 0.00 12.89
C ARG A 67 -6.93 -1.19 13.76
N GLU A 68 -7.41 -1.18 15.00
CA GLU A 68 -7.00 -2.04 16.11
C GLU A 68 -8.22 -2.83 16.58
N PHE A 69 -8.06 -4.14 16.74
CA PHE A 69 -9.12 -5.09 17.11
C PHE A 69 -8.49 -6.42 17.58
N SER A 70 -9.29 -7.41 17.97
CA SER A 70 -8.81 -8.79 18.17
C SER A 70 -9.45 -9.75 17.16
N LEU A 71 -8.67 -10.73 16.69
CA LEU A 71 -9.08 -11.74 15.72
C LEU A 71 -8.79 -13.14 16.28
N ASP A 72 -9.82 -13.93 16.59
CA ASP A 72 -9.71 -15.19 17.34
C ASP A 72 -8.89 -15.04 18.65
N GLY A 73 -9.10 -13.91 19.33
CA GLY A 73 -8.38 -13.54 20.55
C GLY A 73 -6.99 -12.91 20.32
N PHE A 74 -6.38 -13.03 19.14
CA PHE A 74 -5.10 -12.39 18.83
C PHE A 74 -5.27 -10.86 18.66
N PRO A 75 -4.63 -10.01 19.49
CA PRO A 75 -4.65 -8.55 19.29
C PRO A 75 -3.93 -8.13 18.00
N VAL A 76 -4.64 -7.41 17.14
CA VAL A 76 -4.15 -6.73 15.94
C VAL A 76 -4.01 -5.25 16.26
N VAL A 77 -2.79 -4.72 16.17
CA VAL A 77 -2.42 -3.33 16.52
C VAL A 77 -2.21 -2.43 15.28
N GLN A 78 -2.34 -2.99 14.08
CA GLN A 78 -2.42 -2.24 12.83
C GLN A 78 -3.03 -3.10 11.72
N THR A 79 -3.91 -2.48 10.94
CA THR A 79 -4.58 -3.07 9.77
C THR A 79 -4.36 -2.15 8.59
N ASP A 80 -3.50 -2.55 7.67
CA ASP A 80 -3.11 -1.78 6.49
C ASP A 80 -3.70 -2.42 5.22
N VAL A 81 -4.10 -1.61 4.25
CA VAL A 81 -4.77 -2.03 3.02
C VAL A 81 -4.02 -1.48 1.82
N SER A 82 -3.59 -2.33 0.88
CA SER A 82 -2.85 -1.92 -0.31
C SER A 82 -3.40 -2.54 -1.60
N GLY A 83 -3.27 -1.80 -2.70
CA GLY A 83 -3.62 -2.23 -4.05
C GLY A 83 -2.53 -1.84 -5.07
N PRO A 84 -2.71 -2.16 -6.36
CA PRO A 84 -1.82 -1.67 -7.42
C PRO A 84 -1.94 -0.15 -7.60
N ALA A 85 -0.84 0.52 -7.95
CA ALA A 85 -0.78 1.99 -8.04
C ALA A 85 -1.59 2.59 -9.22
N CYS A 86 -1.96 1.76 -10.20
CA CYS A 86 -2.93 2.07 -11.25
C CYS A 86 -3.86 0.85 -11.44
N VAL A 87 -5.13 1.13 -11.74
CA VAL A 87 -6.11 0.19 -12.28
C VAL A 87 -6.70 0.83 -13.55
N THR A 88 -6.98 0.04 -14.57
CA THR A 88 -7.58 0.49 -15.84
C THR A 88 -8.97 -0.10 -16.05
N ALA A 89 -9.73 0.45 -17.01
CA ALA A 89 -11.06 -0.08 -17.34
C ALA A 89 -11.01 -1.38 -18.18
N ASP A 90 -9.82 -1.78 -18.66
CA ASP A 90 -9.58 -3.04 -19.35
C ASP A 90 -9.16 -4.18 -18.39
N ASP A 91 -8.84 -3.85 -17.12
CA ASP A 91 -8.50 -4.84 -16.10
C ASP A 91 -9.76 -5.57 -15.60
N GLY A 92 -9.72 -6.90 -15.56
CA GLY A 92 -10.83 -7.70 -15.04
C GLY A 92 -10.90 -7.78 -13.51
N SER A 93 -9.80 -7.47 -12.81
CA SER A 93 -9.70 -7.61 -11.36
C SER A 93 -8.52 -6.84 -10.75
N VAL A 94 -8.72 -6.28 -9.57
CA VAL A 94 -7.72 -5.65 -8.69
C VAL A 94 -7.22 -6.65 -7.66
N THR A 95 -5.91 -6.73 -7.45
CA THR A 95 -5.32 -7.46 -6.31
C THR A 95 -5.26 -6.53 -5.10
N VAL A 96 -6.07 -6.80 -4.08
CA VAL A 96 -6.08 -6.04 -2.82
C VAL A 96 -5.47 -6.89 -1.72
N ARG A 97 -4.59 -6.30 -0.90
CA ARG A 97 -3.99 -6.94 0.27
C ARG A 97 -4.46 -6.24 1.54
N VAL A 98 -4.77 -7.02 2.56
CA VAL A 98 -4.91 -6.57 3.94
C VAL A 98 -3.77 -7.17 4.74
N ASP A 99 -2.92 -6.30 5.29
CA ASP A 99 -1.77 -6.64 6.11
C ASP A 99 -2.09 -6.35 7.58
N LEU A 100 -2.08 -7.40 8.40
CA LEU A 100 -2.34 -7.38 9.84
C LEU A 100 -1.02 -7.43 10.60
N ARG A 101 -0.83 -6.51 11.55
CA ARG A 101 0.29 -6.55 12.50
C ARG A 101 -0.23 -6.87 13.89
N LEU A 102 0.26 -7.96 14.47
CA LEU A 102 -0.11 -8.37 15.83
C LEU A 102 0.68 -7.56 16.87
N ASP A 103 0.24 -7.64 18.12
CA ASP A 103 1.02 -7.14 19.26
C ASP A 103 2.42 -7.80 19.34
N LEU A 104 3.35 -7.14 20.03
CA LEU A 104 4.69 -7.64 20.28
C LEU A 104 4.72 -8.73 21.36
N ASP A 105 3.81 -8.70 22.33
CA ASP A 105 3.78 -9.68 23.43
C ASP A 105 3.21 -11.05 22.99
N GLU A 106 2.40 -11.09 21.93
CA GLU A 106 1.87 -12.33 21.36
C GLU A 106 2.97 -13.21 20.74
N PRO A 107 3.01 -14.52 21.07
CA PRO A 107 4.06 -15.41 20.56
C PRO A 107 3.80 -15.90 19.14
N GLY A 108 2.53 -16.13 18.76
CA GLY A 108 2.17 -16.85 17.54
C GLY A 108 1.69 -15.95 16.39
N PRO A 109 1.54 -16.52 15.19
CA PRO A 109 0.73 -15.96 14.11
C PRO A 109 -0.77 -16.29 14.30
N VAL A 110 -1.66 -15.51 13.67
CA VAL A 110 -3.06 -15.92 13.48
C VAL A 110 -3.09 -17.19 12.59
N PRO A 111 -3.92 -18.22 12.89
CA PRO A 111 -4.03 -19.41 12.05
C PRO A 111 -4.54 -19.09 10.64
N ASP A 112 -3.95 -19.74 9.62
CA ASP A 112 -4.39 -19.58 8.23
C ASP A 112 -5.86 -20.02 8.03
N GLU A 113 -6.38 -20.93 8.86
CA GLU A 113 -7.80 -21.30 8.87
C GLU A 113 -8.72 -20.15 9.29
N VAL A 114 -8.30 -19.30 10.23
CA VAL A 114 -9.06 -18.11 10.67
C VAL A 114 -9.00 -17.05 9.57
N LEU A 115 -7.80 -16.76 9.05
CA LEU A 115 -7.59 -15.84 7.94
C LEU A 115 -8.39 -16.23 6.69
N GLY A 116 -8.51 -17.53 6.42
CA GLY A 116 -9.29 -18.08 5.30
C GLY A 116 -10.81 -17.91 5.43
N THR A 117 -11.34 -17.56 6.60
CA THR A 117 -12.77 -17.25 6.80
C THR A 117 -13.13 -15.78 6.61
N LEU A 118 -12.13 -14.89 6.50
CA LEU A 118 -12.35 -13.47 6.25
C LEU A 118 -12.88 -13.23 4.83
N THR A 119 -13.84 -12.33 4.65
CA THR A 119 -14.33 -11.97 3.30
C THR A 119 -14.42 -10.47 3.11
N VAL A 120 -14.08 -10.01 1.90
CA VAL A 120 -14.43 -8.64 1.49
C VAL A 120 -15.90 -8.62 1.05
N ARG A 121 -16.59 -7.50 1.28
CA ARG A 121 -17.94 -7.21 0.78
C ARG A 121 -18.01 -5.79 0.24
N ASP A 122 -18.95 -5.55 -0.69
CA ASP A 122 -19.24 -4.24 -1.25
C ASP A 122 -20.64 -3.69 -0.87
N GLY A 123 -20.92 -2.45 -1.25
CA GLY A 123 -22.19 -1.77 -0.99
C GLY A 123 -23.41 -2.45 -1.63
N GLN A 124 -23.22 -3.26 -2.68
CA GLN A 124 -24.27 -4.08 -3.30
C GLN A 124 -24.51 -5.41 -2.57
N GLY A 125 -23.60 -5.82 -1.68
CA GLY A 125 -23.64 -7.11 -0.99
C GLY A 125 -23.04 -8.28 -1.79
N ARG A 126 -22.26 -8.01 -2.83
CA ARG A 126 -21.32 -8.99 -3.40
C ARG A 126 -20.20 -9.24 -2.39
N SER A 127 -19.62 -10.44 -2.39
CA SER A 127 -18.57 -10.79 -1.43
C SER A 127 -17.54 -11.77 -2.03
N TRP A 128 -16.30 -11.65 -1.57
CA TRP A 128 -15.14 -12.37 -2.09
C TRP A 128 -14.32 -12.98 -0.95
N SER A 129 -14.01 -14.27 -1.08
CA SER A 129 -13.07 -14.98 -0.21
C SER A 129 -11.61 -14.64 -0.57
N PRO A 130 -10.63 -14.94 0.31
CA PRO A 130 -9.22 -14.70 0.03
C PRO A 130 -8.75 -15.60 -1.12
N ALA A 131 -7.92 -15.06 -1.99
CA ALA A 131 -7.17 -15.80 -3.00
C ALA A 131 -5.87 -16.41 -2.42
N GLU A 132 -5.28 -15.75 -1.43
CA GLU A 132 -4.08 -16.20 -0.71
C GLU A 132 -4.12 -15.69 0.74
N VAL A 133 -3.66 -16.52 1.69
CA VAL A 133 -3.39 -16.14 3.08
C VAL A 133 -1.96 -16.55 3.43
N SER A 134 -1.28 -15.75 4.26
CA SER A 134 0.08 -16.03 4.72
C SER A 134 0.32 -15.39 6.08
N ALA A 135 0.28 -16.19 7.15
CA ALA A 135 0.72 -15.74 8.46
C ALA A 135 2.24 -15.96 8.70
N ARG A 136 2.86 -15.13 9.54
CA ARG A 136 4.29 -15.17 9.88
C ARG A 136 4.50 -14.90 11.37
N GLU A 137 5.00 -15.92 12.07
CA GLU A 137 5.47 -15.80 13.45
C GLU A 137 6.62 -14.80 13.56
N ARG A 138 6.66 -14.04 14.67
CA ARG A 138 7.80 -13.18 15.01
C ARG A 138 9.13 -13.94 15.02
N LEU A 139 10.20 -13.30 14.53
CA LEU A 139 11.55 -13.85 14.66
C LEU A 139 12.11 -13.52 16.05
N ALA A 140 12.70 -14.51 16.71
CA ALA A 140 13.45 -14.30 17.94
C ALA A 140 14.63 -13.32 17.71
N PRO A 141 14.91 -12.38 18.65
CA PRO A 141 16.03 -11.45 18.54
C PRO A 141 17.36 -12.17 18.31
N ARG A 142 18.13 -11.72 17.31
CA ARG A 142 19.40 -12.34 16.90
C ARG A 142 20.60 -12.00 17.81
N SER A 143 20.38 -11.14 18.81
CA SER A 143 21.34 -10.69 19.80
C SER A 143 20.61 -10.25 21.07
N GLU A 144 21.27 -10.31 22.23
CA GLU A 144 20.77 -9.66 23.44
C GLU A 144 20.55 -8.16 23.18
N GLY A 145 19.39 -7.64 23.57
CA GLY A 145 19.01 -6.24 23.34
C GLY A 145 18.64 -5.87 21.90
N GLY A 146 18.41 -6.85 21.00
CA GLY A 146 17.78 -6.57 19.70
C GLY A 146 16.27 -6.36 19.83
N ASP A 147 15.73 -5.38 19.10
CA ASP A 147 14.30 -5.07 19.12
C ASP A 147 13.43 -6.26 18.64
N PRO A 148 12.30 -6.55 19.30
CA PRO A 148 11.39 -7.59 18.85
C PRO A 148 10.63 -7.16 17.59
N THR A 149 10.57 -8.04 16.59
CA THR A 149 9.63 -7.89 15.47
C THR A 149 8.26 -8.47 15.87
N PRO A 150 7.12 -7.84 15.52
CA PRO A 150 5.80 -8.44 15.76
C PRO A 150 5.53 -9.61 14.80
N SER A 151 4.60 -10.48 15.17
CA SER A 151 3.98 -11.40 14.22
C SER A 151 3.14 -10.61 13.20
N THR A 152 2.99 -11.14 11.98
CA THR A 152 2.25 -10.49 10.89
C THR A 152 1.41 -11.49 10.12
N ALA A 153 0.37 -11.03 9.44
CA ALA A 153 -0.38 -11.83 8.47
C ALA A 153 -0.79 -10.99 7.26
N THR A 154 -0.76 -11.59 6.08
CA THR A 154 -1.23 -10.97 4.83
C THR A 154 -2.40 -11.77 4.28
N VAL A 155 -3.48 -11.08 3.90
CA VAL A 155 -4.68 -11.67 3.30
C VAL A 155 -4.91 -10.98 1.95
N THR A 156 -4.88 -11.74 0.86
CA THR A 156 -4.96 -11.20 -0.50
C THR A 156 -6.29 -11.57 -1.14
N PHE A 157 -6.98 -10.58 -1.71
CA PHE A 157 -8.24 -10.72 -2.42
C PHE A 157 -8.08 -10.33 -3.89
N ALA A 158 -8.86 -10.97 -4.77
CA ALA A 158 -9.03 -10.58 -6.16
C ALA A 158 -10.44 -9.99 -6.33
N LEU A 159 -10.55 -8.67 -6.26
CA LEU A 159 -11.82 -7.94 -6.39
C LEU A 159 -12.03 -7.52 -7.85
N PRO A 160 -13.27 -7.37 -8.35
CA PRO A 160 -13.50 -6.78 -9.67
C PRO A 160 -13.24 -5.26 -9.64
N VAL A 161 -12.97 -4.66 -10.81
CA VAL A 161 -12.74 -3.20 -10.93
C VAL A 161 -14.01 -2.34 -10.72
N ASP A 162 -15.17 -2.99 -10.65
CA ASP A 162 -16.49 -2.39 -10.42
C ASP A 162 -16.96 -2.54 -8.96
N VAL A 163 -16.06 -2.82 -8.00
CA VAL A 163 -16.41 -2.93 -6.57
C VAL A 163 -16.86 -1.58 -6.00
N GLU A 164 -18.11 -1.51 -5.52
CA GLU A 164 -18.77 -0.27 -5.08
C GLU A 164 -18.66 -0.05 -3.55
N PRO A 165 -18.35 1.17 -3.08
CA PRO A 165 -18.30 1.46 -1.64
C PRO A 165 -19.69 1.42 -0.97
N PRO A 166 -19.78 1.19 0.36
CA PRO A 166 -18.67 0.89 1.25
C PRO A 166 -18.11 -0.52 1.04
N VAL A 167 -16.79 -0.64 1.11
CA VAL A 167 -16.05 -1.90 1.02
C VAL A 167 -15.62 -2.31 2.42
N SER A 168 -16.13 -3.44 2.92
CA SER A 168 -15.81 -3.94 4.26
C SER A 168 -15.09 -5.29 4.26
N LEU A 169 -14.33 -5.56 5.32
CA LEU A 169 -13.75 -6.86 5.63
C LEU A 169 -14.55 -7.50 6.77
N HIS A 170 -15.32 -8.53 6.48
CA HIS A 170 -16.00 -9.34 7.49
C HIS A 170 -15.03 -10.27 8.21
N LEU A 171 -15.19 -10.35 9.53
CA LEU A 171 -14.28 -11.06 10.43
C LEU A 171 -14.73 -12.49 10.77
N GLY A 172 -15.69 -13.05 10.02
CA GLY A 172 -16.16 -14.44 10.16
C GLY A 172 -16.83 -14.81 11.50
N GLY A 173 -17.05 -13.82 12.38
CA GLY A 173 -17.47 -14.04 13.78
C GLY A 173 -16.31 -14.20 14.77
N TRP A 174 -15.06 -14.09 14.32
CA TRP A 174 -13.83 -14.16 15.13
C TRP A 174 -13.38 -12.80 15.69
N GLY A 175 -13.97 -11.71 15.20
CA GLY A 175 -13.59 -10.34 15.54
C GLY A 175 -14.10 -9.89 16.91
N GLY A 176 -13.31 -9.07 17.61
CA GLY A 176 -13.70 -8.36 18.82
C GLY A 176 -13.07 -6.96 18.95
N LEU A 177 -13.73 -6.07 19.68
CA LEU A 177 -13.26 -4.73 20.04
C LEU A 177 -13.74 -4.39 21.46
N ASP A 178 -12.84 -3.94 22.34
CA ASP A 178 -13.13 -3.57 23.74
C ASP A 178 -13.96 -4.60 24.54
N GLY A 179 -13.85 -5.89 24.18
CA GLY A 179 -14.58 -6.99 24.80
C GLY A 179 -16.00 -7.24 24.24
N ALA A 180 -16.43 -6.49 23.22
CA ALA A 180 -17.62 -6.77 22.42
C ALA A 180 -17.25 -7.50 21.11
N PRO A 181 -18.17 -8.25 20.47
CA PRO A 181 -17.96 -8.79 19.13
C PRO A 181 -17.82 -7.69 18.07
N LEU A 182 -16.98 -7.92 17.07
CA LEU A 182 -16.80 -7.06 15.90
C LEU A 182 -17.04 -7.88 14.63
N GLU A 183 -18.05 -7.51 13.85
CA GLU A 183 -18.46 -8.28 12.65
C GLU A 183 -17.65 -7.89 11.40
N GLU A 184 -17.24 -6.61 11.27
CA GLU A 184 -16.54 -6.09 10.11
C GLU A 184 -15.64 -4.88 10.41
N LEU A 185 -14.71 -4.60 9.48
CA LEU A 185 -13.93 -3.37 9.37
C LEU A 185 -14.30 -2.67 8.05
N SER A 186 -14.35 -1.34 7.98
CA SER A 186 -14.31 -0.64 6.68
C SER A 186 -12.88 -0.63 6.13
N LEU A 187 -12.76 -0.91 4.83
CA LEU A 187 -11.54 -0.82 4.03
C LEU A 187 -11.51 0.44 3.14
N ASP A 188 -12.53 1.30 3.27
CA ASP A 188 -12.66 2.58 2.58
C ASP A 188 -11.66 3.60 3.13
N GLU A 189 -11.48 4.74 2.45
CA GLU A 189 -10.73 5.84 3.06
C GLU A 189 -11.56 6.50 4.17
N PRO A 190 -10.97 6.76 5.36
CA PRO A 190 -11.68 7.41 6.45
C PRO A 190 -12.03 8.83 6.04
N THR A 191 -13.30 9.07 5.73
CA THR A 191 -13.80 10.38 5.31
C THR A 191 -13.48 11.42 6.38
N GLU A 192 -12.64 12.42 6.07
CA GLU A 192 -12.35 13.51 6.99
C GLU A 192 -13.68 14.18 7.40
N THR A 193 -14.04 14.05 8.67
CA THR A 193 -15.22 14.72 9.21
C THR A 193 -14.91 16.22 9.26
N PRO A 194 -15.64 17.09 8.54
CA PRO A 194 -15.37 18.52 8.57
C PRO A 194 -15.62 19.09 9.98
N PRO A 195 -14.82 20.08 10.42
CA PRO A 195 -14.83 20.61 11.79
C PRO A 195 -16.01 21.53 12.12
#